data_AF-A0A0F4T6X0-F1
#
_entry.id   AF-A0A0F4T6X0-F1
#
_cell.length_a   1.000
_cell.length_b   1.000
_cell.length_c   1.000
_cell.angle_alpha   90.00
_cell.angle_beta   90.00
_cell.angle_gamma   90.00
#
_symmetry.space_group_name_H-M   'P 1'
#
loop_
_entity.id
_entity.type
_entity.pdbx_description
1 polymer ?
#
loop_
_entity_poly.entity_id
_entity_poly.type
_entity_poly.pdbx_seq_one_letter_code
_entity_poly.pdbx_strand_id
1 'polypeptide(L)'
;MEGRAMGRISLVRRLRNRVFAHSLLSCWGCRHNGSALTQCGGAWQQHRQNDPDLPPNNKWARLLAGSELRDPWLSALLMAYPAVRPCWTNSLWNALSTLWDERRPTDHLAQTLHLENGYKLPAHSSFLMRRLFGCPDWNNLGCVLALLGSKSKQFAPHRRWLRTHFLNYLILVCMAEPMCFVRAPLYELLHKLYLRDFFEHVDDWPSDFAAFKQCCEAMERCGEWMRGHDWIAGWDLHACTLLQLYRPDQEMLRQEALTLARPPPPVELPSWIARKVEAALEDHRRDRFVMGEWPDVSAASATEPAPVATGFS
;
A
#
# COMPACT_ATOMS: atom_id res chain seq x y z
N MET A 1 -4.01 -41.25 9.09
CA MET A 1 -4.90 -41.17 7.92
C MET A 1 -5.25 -39.71 7.69
N GLU A 2 -4.97 -39.26 6.47
CA GLU A 2 -4.80 -37.88 6.05
C GLU A 2 -6.10 -37.06 6.12
N GLY A 3 -6.15 -36.12 7.05
CA GLY A 3 -7.11 -35.03 7.02
C GLY A 3 -6.65 -33.98 6.01
N ARG A 4 -7.27 -33.96 4.82
CA ARG A 4 -7.08 -32.91 3.81
C ARG A 4 -7.31 -31.52 4.42
N ALA A 5 -6.23 -30.82 4.73
CA ALA A 5 -6.23 -29.38 4.91
C ALA A 5 -6.45 -28.72 3.55
N MET A 6 -7.71 -28.62 3.11
CA MET A 6 -8.07 -27.77 1.97
C MET A 6 -7.76 -26.33 2.37
N GLY A 7 -6.65 -25.81 1.84
CA GLY A 7 -5.89 -24.67 2.34
C GLY A 7 -6.71 -23.39 2.55
N ARG A 8 -6.74 -22.88 3.78
CA ARG A 8 -7.22 -21.54 4.06
C ARG A 8 -6.19 -20.54 3.51
N ILE A 9 -6.57 -19.79 2.48
CA ILE A 9 -5.80 -18.62 2.01
C ILE A 9 -5.69 -17.63 3.18
N SER A 10 -4.47 -17.18 3.52
CA SER A 10 -4.23 -16.20 4.59
C SER A 10 -4.94 -14.86 4.29
N LEU A 11 -5.24 -14.08 5.32
CA LEU A 11 -5.93 -12.78 5.14
C LEU A 11 -5.10 -11.82 4.29
N VAL A 12 -3.77 -11.86 4.44
CA VAL A 12 -2.84 -11.05 3.65
C VAL A 12 -2.92 -11.44 2.17
N ARG A 13 -2.86 -12.74 1.85
CA ARG A 13 -3.03 -13.23 0.46
C ARG A 13 -4.37 -12.81 -0.14
N ARG A 14 -5.46 -12.91 0.62
CA ARG A 14 -6.79 -12.45 0.14
C ARG A 14 -6.79 -10.97 -0.17
N LEU A 15 -6.25 -10.13 0.72
CA LEU A 15 -6.18 -8.69 0.51
C LEU A 15 -5.36 -8.35 -0.73
N ARG A 16 -4.18 -8.98 -0.90
CA ARG A 16 -3.34 -8.84 -2.10
C ARG A 16 -4.11 -9.16 -3.38
N ASN A 17 -4.83 -10.28 -3.39
CA ASN A 17 -5.60 -10.71 -4.56
C ASN A 17 -6.73 -9.72 -4.91
N ARG A 18 -7.35 -9.08 -3.90
CA ARG A 18 -8.34 -8.02 -4.13
C ARG A 18 -7.71 -6.79 -4.76
N VAL A 19 -6.56 -6.36 -4.24
CA VAL A 19 -5.79 -5.24 -4.83
C VAL A 19 -5.45 -5.54 -6.29
N PHE A 20 -4.93 -6.74 -6.57
CA PHE A 20 -4.64 -7.17 -7.94
C PHE A 20 -5.88 -7.13 -8.85
N ALA A 21 -7.02 -7.62 -8.37
CA ALA A 21 -8.27 -7.62 -9.14
C ALA A 21 -8.76 -6.20 -9.48
N HIS A 22 -8.69 -5.27 -8.53
CA HIS A 22 -9.04 -3.87 -8.76
C HIS A 22 -8.05 -3.18 -9.70
N SER A 23 -6.74 -3.43 -9.54
CA SER A 23 -5.72 -2.88 -10.45
C SER A 23 -5.89 -3.37 -11.90
N LEU A 24 -6.32 -4.62 -12.11
CA LEU A 24 -6.67 -5.13 -13.44
C LEU A 24 -7.87 -4.39 -14.05
N LEU A 25 -8.91 -4.13 -13.25
CA LEU A 25 -10.07 -3.37 -13.70
C LEU A 25 -9.70 -1.94 -14.10
N SER A 26 -8.81 -1.29 -13.34
CA SER A 26 -8.24 0.01 -13.72
C SER A 26 -7.47 -0.08 -15.05
N CYS A 27 -6.62 -1.10 -15.24
CA CYS A 27 -5.90 -1.31 -16.51
C CYS A 27 -6.84 -1.54 -17.71
N TRP A 28 -8.00 -2.16 -17.49
CA TRP A 28 -9.01 -2.39 -18.52
C TRP A 28 -9.97 -1.21 -18.71
N GLY A 29 -9.90 -0.17 -17.87
CA GLY A 29 -10.89 0.92 -17.87
C GLY A 29 -12.31 0.44 -17.57
N CYS A 30 -12.45 -0.68 -16.85
CA CYS A 30 -13.74 -1.32 -16.56
C CYS A 30 -14.24 -0.89 -15.16
N ARG A 31 -15.56 -0.99 -14.93
CA ARG A 31 -16.15 -0.73 -13.59
C ARG A 31 -15.59 -1.71 -12.55
N HIS A 32 -15.46 -1.26 -11.30
CA HIS A 32 -14.89 -2.04 -10.20
C HIS A 32 -15.90 -3.01 -9.55
N ASN A 33 -16.43 -3.95 -10.34
CA ASN A 33 -17.40 -4.94 -9.86
C ASN A 33 -17.23 -6.32 -10.52
N GLY A 34 -17.87 -7.35 -9.96
CA GLY A 34 -17.67 -8.74 -10.38
C GLY A 34 -18.16 -9.04 -11.80
N SER A 35 -19.22 -8.36 -12.25
CA SER A 35 -19.75 -8.53 -13.62
C SER A 35 -18.76 -8.01 -14.65
N ALA A 36 -18.26 -6.79 -14.46
CA ALA A 36 -17.23 -6.20 -15.32
C ALA A 36 -15.95 -7.05 -15.34
N LEU A 37 -15.50 -7.55 -14.19
CA LEU A 37 -14.31 -8.40 -14.13
C LEU A 37 -14.51 -9.73 -14.86
N THR A 38 -15.72 -10.29 -14.82
CA THR A 38 -16.07 -11.53 -15.53
C THR A 38 -16.10 -11.31 -17.04
N GLN A 39 -16.63 -10.18 -17.49
CA GLN A 39 -16.66 -9.81 -18.89
C GLN A 39 -15.27 -9.49 -19.44
N CYS A 40 -14.56 -8.53 -18.84
CA CYS A 40 -13.25 -8.08 -19.31
C CYS A 40 -12.20 -9.21 -19.19
N GLY A 41 -12.22 -9.98 -18.09
CA GLY A 41 -11.36 -11.15 -17.91
C GLY A 41 -11.70 -12.32 -18.84
N GLY A 42 -13.00 -12.57 -19.08
CA GLY A 42 -13.46 -13.58 -20.04
C GLY A 42 -13.01 -13.28 -21.47
N ALA A 43 -13.19 -12.04 -21.93
CA ALA A 43 -12.74 -11.60 -23.26
C ALA A 43 -11.22 -11.72 -23.41
N TRP A 44 -10.45 -11.32 -22.39
CA TRP A 44 -9.00 -11.50 -22.38
C TRP A 44 -8.61 -12.98 -22.44
N GLN A 45 -9.34 -13.85 -21.72
CA GLN A 45 -9.09 -15.29 -21.71
C GLN A 45 -9.36 -15.92 -23.09
N GLN A 46 -10.49 -15.58 -23.72
CA GLN A 46 -10.88 -16.03 -25.06
C GLN A 46 -9.83 -15.62 -26.11
N HIS A 47 -9.43 -14.35 -26.11
CA HIS A 47 -8.39 -13.84 -27.00
C HIS A 47 -7.06 -14.57 -26.80
N ARG A 48 -6.67 -14.86 -25.56
CA ARG A 48 -5.40 -15.55 -25.28
C ARG A 48 -5.39 -17.01 -25.73
N GLN A 49 -6.54 -17.69 -25.66
CA GLN A 49 -6.66 -19.10 -26.03
C GLN A 49 -7.03 -19.31 -27.50
N ASN A 50 -7.29 -18.23 -28.26
CA ASN A 50 -7.84 -18.27 -29.61
C ASN A 50 -9.12 -19.12 -29.70
N ASP A 51 -9.95 -19.06 -28.66
CA ASP A 51 -11.18 -19.84 -28.55
C ASP A 51 -12.33 -18.90 -28.14
N PRO A 52 -13.20 -18.48 -29.08
CA PRO A 52 -14.31 -17.57 -28.80
C PRO A 52 -15.46 -18.24 -28.04
N ASP A 53 -15.55 -19.58 -28.05
CA ASP A 53 -16.66 -20.34 -27.45
C ASP A 53 -16.37 -20.75 -26.00
N LEU A 54 -15.23 -20.31 -25.43
CA LEU A 54 -14.89 -20.54 -24.04
C LEU A 54 -16.00 -20.01 -23.12
N PRO A 55 -16.55 -20.86 -22.23
CA PRO A 55 -17.64 -20.46 -21.36
C PRO A 55 -17.19 -19.42 -20.33
N PRO A 56 -18.10 -18.53 -19.88
CA PRO A 56 -17.82 -17.54 -18.86
C PRO A 56 -17.27 -18.16 -17.58
N ASN A 57 -16.14 -17.66 -17.11
CA ASN A 57 -15.47 -18.18 -15.94
C ASN A 57 -15.81 -17.35 -14.70
N ASN A 58 -16.76 -17.83 -13.89
CA ASN A 58 -17.17 -17.19 -12.63
C ASN A 58 -16.03 -17.01 -11.61
N LYS A 59 -14.84 -17.60 -11.83
CA LYS A 59 -13.67 -17.35 -10.98
C LYS A 59 -13.17 -15.91 -11.08
N TRP A 60 -13.41 -15.23 -12.21
CA TRP A 60 -13.05 -13.83 -12.37
C TRP A 60 -13.70 -12.97 -11.27
N ALA A 61 -15.03 -13.05 -11.10
CA ALA A 61 -15.73 -12.33 -10.04
C ALA A 61 -15.20 -12.67 -8.62
N ARG A 62 -14.77 -13.91 -8.38
CA ARG A 62 -14.24 -14.35 -7.07
C ARG A 62 -12.90 -13.69 -6.72
N LEU A 63 -12.15 -13.18 -7.68
CA LEU A 63 -10.90 -12.46 -7.40
C LEU A 63 -11.15 -11.21 -6.53
N LEU A 64 -12.30 -10.53 -6.71
CA LEU A 64 -12.72 -9.40 -5.85
C LEU A 64 -13.03 -9.82 -4.41
N ALA A 65 -13.34 -11.10 -4.17
CA ALA A 65 -13.44 -11.66 -2.83
C ALA A 65 -12.07 -12.06 -2.26
N GLY A 66 -11.01 -12.04 -3.07
CA GLY A 66 -9.64 -12.41 -2.71
C GLY A 66 -9.25 -13.84 -3.12
N SER A 67 -9.99 -14.49 -4.03
CA SER A 67 -9.61 -15.81 -4.52
C SER A 67 -8.30 -15.78 -5.31
N GLU A 68 -7.62 -16.91 -5.39
CA GLU A 68 -6.38 -17.03 -6.15
C GLU A 68 -6.63 -17.34 -7.62
N LEU A 69 -5.80 -16.75 -8.46
CA LEU A 69 -5.67 -17.13 -9.86
C LEU A 69 -4.62 -18.23 -9.96
N ARG A 70 -4.80 -19.19 -10.87
CA ARG A 70 -3.78 -20.23 -11.11
C ARG A 70 -2.55 -19.62 -11.78
N ASP A 71 -1.37 -20.15 -11.46
CA ASP A 71 -0.08 -19.59 -11.89
C ASP A 71 0.05 -19.33 -13.39
N PRO A 72 -0.37 -20.21 -14.32
CA PRO A 72 -0.24 -19.93 -15.76
C PRO A 72 -1.01 -18.68 -16.20
N TRP A 73 -2.17 -18.42 -15.58
CA TRP A 73 -2.99 -17.26 -15.85
C TRP A 73 -2.45 -16.00 -15.17
N LEU A 74 -1.82 -16.15 -14.01
CA LEU A 74 -1.21 -15.04 -13.30
C LEU A 74 0.00 -14.53 -14.05
N SER A 75 0.97 -15.41 -14.39
CA SER A 75 2.14 -15.05 -15.16
C SER A 75 1.76 -14.40 -16.50
N ALA A 76 0.74 -14.95 -17.14
CA ALA A 76 0.15 -14.42 -18.36
C ALA A 76 -0.35 -12.97 -18.24
N LEU A 77 -1.09 -12.66 -17.17
CA LEU A 77 -1.59 -11.30 -16.90
C LEU A 77 -0.46 -10.35 -16.52
N LEU A 78 0.50 -10.79 -15.71
CA LEU A 78 1.66 -9.98 -15.31
C LEU A 78 2.58 -9.62 -16.49
N MET A 79 2.58 -10.44 -17.53
CA MET A 79 3.25 -10.15 -18.79
C MET A 79 2.46 -9.16 -19.66
N ALA A 80 1.14 -9.32 -19.75
CA ALA A 80 0.28 -8.44 -20.53
C ALA A 80 0.09 -7.05 -19.90
N TYR A 81 0.08 -6.96 -18.57
CA TYR A 81 -0.15 -5.74 -17.80
C TYR A 81 0.96 -5.52 -16.77
N PRO A 82 2.14 -5.02 -17.17
CA PRO A 82 3.26 -4.81 -16.25
C PRO A 82 2.91 -3.88 -15.08
N ALA A 83 1.98 -2.95 -15.27
CA ALA A 83 1.52 -2.00 -14.26
C ALA A 83 0.92 -2.68 -13.01
N VAL A 84 0.42 -3.93 -13.10
CA VAL A 84 -0.12 -4.64 -11.93
C VAL A 84 0.92 -5.50 -11.21
N ARG A 85 2.17 -5.60 -11.70
CA ARG A 85 3.26 -6.34 -11.04
C ARG A 85 3.54 -5.89 -9.60
N PRO A 86 3.51 -4.58 -9.27
CA PRO A 86 3.66 -4.14 -7.88
C PRO A 86 2.65 -4.80 -6.94
N CYS A 87 1.46 -5.19 -7.40
CA CYS A 87 0.49 -5.91 -6.56
C CYS A 87 1.05 -7.24 -6.01
N TRP A 88 2.15 -7.78 -6.55
CA TRP A 88 2.78 -9.01 -6.09
C TRP A 88 4.13 -8.81 -5.43
N THR A 89 4.93 -7.87 -5.94
CA THR A 89 6.28 -7.60 -5.44
C THR A 89 6.33 -6.52 -4.36
N ASN A 90 5.20 -5.87 -4.05
CA ASN A 90 5.19 -4.79 -3.07
C ASN A 90 5.54 -5.29 -1.65
N SER A 91 6.38 -4.51 -0.99
CA SER A 91 6.91 -4.78 0.35
C SER A 91 5.82 -4.83 1.44
N LEU A 92 4.63 -4.25 1.18
CA LEU A 92 3.44 -4.32 2.01
C LEU A 92 3.07 -5.76 2.39
N TRP A 93 3.13 -6.69 1.45
CA TRP A 93 2.71 -8.07 1.70
C TRP A 93 3.66 -8.80 2.63
N ASN A 94 4.96 -8.52 2.51
CA ASN A 94 5.96 -9.04 3.43
C ASN A 94 5.74 -8.49 4.85
N ALA A 95 5.64 -7.16 5.00
CA ALA A 95 5.36 -6.53 6.29
C ALA A 95 4.09 -7.09 6.96
N LEU A 96 2.99 -7.15 6.22
CA LEU A 96 1.73 -7.69 6.74
C LEU A 96 1.82 -9.17 7.09
N SER A 97 2.56 -9.98 6.31
CA SER A 97 2.72 -11.41 6.60
C SER A 97 3.60 -11.64 7.84
N THR A 98 4.71 -10.91 7.98
CA THR A 98 5.56 -10.97 9.17
C THR A 98 4.78 -10.59 10.44
N LEU A 99 3.95 -9.55 10.37
CA LEU A 99 3.12 -9.11 11.49
C LEU A 99 1.96 -10.06 11.78
N TRP A 100 1.23 -10.50 10.74
CA TRP A 100 -0.04 -11.23 10.91
C TRP A 100 0.14 -12.75 10.99
N ASP A 101 0.86 -13.32 10.04
CA ASP A 101 1.01 -14.76 9.88
C ASP A 101 2.15 -15.29 10.76
N GLU A 102 3.31 -14.63 10.76
CA GLU A 102 4.46 -15.04 11.58
C GLU A 102 4.42 -14.52 13.01
N ARG A 103 3.63 -13.46 13.26
CA ARG A 103 3.50 -12.80 14.59
C ARG A 103 4.84 -12.30 15.14
N ARG A 104 5.70 -11.78 14.25
CA ARG A 104 7.05 -11.32 14.58
C ARG A 104 7.17 -9.81 14.44
N PRO A 105 8.03 -9.17 15.26
CA PRO A 105 8.46 -7.80 15.00
C PRO A 105 9.12 -7.68 13.63
N THR A 106 9.00 -6.50 13.02
CA THR A 106 9.55 -6.21 11.68
C THR A 106 10.95 -5.59 11.74
N ASP A 107 11.73 -5.90 12.78
CA ASP A 107 13.06 -5.32 13.01
C ASP A 107 14.01 -5.51 11.83
N HIS A 108 14.05 -6.73 11.29
CA HIS A 108 14.85 -7.05 10.12
C HIS A 108 14.39 -6.25 8.89
N LEU A 109 13.08 -6.21 8.64
CA LEU A 109 12.52 -5.47 7.50
C LEU A 109 12.82 -3.96 7.59
N ALA A 110 12.76 -3.39 8.79
CA ALA A 110 13.14 -2.01 9.03
C ALA A 110 14.65 -1.79 8.83
N GLN A 111 15.51 -2.74 9.22
CA GLN A 111 16.96 -2.69 9.01
C GLN A 111 17.38 -2.84 7.55
N THR A 112 16.61 -3.59 6.76
CA THR A 112 16.87 -3.82 5.34
C THR A 112 16.11 -2.85 4.43
N LEU A 113 15.47 -1.83 4.99
CA LEU A 113 14.87 -0.78 4.20
C LEU A 113 15.97 0.00 3.47
N HIS A 114 15.83 0.12 2.15
CA HIS A 114 16.76 0.81 1.27
C HIS A 114 16.02 1.43 0.09
N LEU A 115 16.69 2.38 -0.58
CA LEU A 115 16.26 2.83 -1.90
C LEU A 115 16.61 1.75 -2.94
N GLU A 116 15.84 1.66 -4.03
CA GLU A 116 16.03 0.66 -5.10
C GLU A 116 17.46 0.69 -5.71
N ASN A 117 18.12 1.84 -5.67
CA ASN A 117 19.52 2.00 -6.06
C ASN A 117 20.54 1.48 -5.02
N GLY A 118 20.10 0.81 -3.96
CA GLY A 118 20.95 0.10 -2.99
C GLY A 118 21.34 0.89 -1.75
N TYR A 119 21.00 2.18 -1.65
CA TYR A 119 21.36 2.98 -0.47
C TYR A 119 20.53 2.56 0.76
N LYS A 120 21.20 1.90 1.71
CA LYS A 120 20.62 1.57 3.02
C LYS A 120 20.25 2.83 3.79
N LEU A 121 19.15 2.74 4.52
CA LEU A 121 18.65 3.89 5.24
C LEU A 121 19.36 4.09 6.58
N PRO A 122 19.84 5.30 6.87
CA PRO A 122 20.38 5.61 8.18
C PRO A 122 19.25 5.58 9.23
N ALA A 123 19.53 4.98 10.39
CA ALA A 123 18.57 4.82 11.47
C ALA A 123 17.99 6.13 12.02
N HIS A 124 18.60 7.28 11.74
CA HIS A 124 18.18 8.61 12.21
C HIS A 124 18.19 9.62 11.05
N SER A 125 17.10 9.65 10.28
CA SER A 125 16.99 10.59 9.14
C SER A 125 15.62 11.26 9.08
N SER A 126 15.56 12.54 9.47
CA SER A 126 14.37 13.39 9.28
C SER A 126 14.12 13.71 7.81
N PHE A 127 15.16 13.64 6.98
CA PHE A 127 15.06 13.73 5.53
C PHE A 127 14.31 12.51 4.96
N LEU A 128 14.59 11.32 5.49
CA LEU A 128 13.91 10.10 5.06
C LEU A 128 12.43 10.09 5.37
N MET A 129 12.05 10.47 6.59
CA MET A 129 10.63 10.54 6.95
C MET A 129 9.88 11.50 6.03
N ARG A 130 10.53 12.60 5.62
CA ARG A 130 9.95 13.51 4.62
C ARG A 130 9.77 12.86 3.25
N ARG A 131 10.67 11.99 2.81
CA ARG A 131 10.53 11.28 1.52
C ARG A 131 9.49 10.17 1.58
N LEU A 132 9.56 9.31 2.59
CA LEU A 132 8.65 8.17 2.73
C LEU A 132 7.20 8.61 3.02
N PHE A 133 7.02 9.70 3.77
CA PHE A 133 5.69 10.21 4.17
C PHE A 133 5.26 11.47 3.43
N GLY A 134 6.11 12.05 2.59
CA GLY A 134 5.77 13.23 1.79
C GLY A 134 4.69 12.93 0.76
N CYS A 135 4.74 11.71 0.21
CA CYS A 135 3.82 11.21 -0.81
C CYS A 135 3.09 9.97 -0.26
N PRO A 136 1.80 10.07 0.12
CA PRO A 136 1.00 8.95 0.61
C PRO A 136 0.70 7.91 -0.47
N ASP A 137 1.71 7.11 -0.80
CA ASP A 137 1.61 6.00 -1.74
C ASP A 137 1.43 4.68 -0.97
N TRP A 138 0.49 3.86 -1.41
CA TRP A 138 0.32 2.51 -0.90
C TRP A 138 1.59 1.67 -1.09
N ASN A 139 2.39 1.98 -2.11
CA ASN A 139 3.64 1.27 -2.36
C ASN A 139 4.64 1.39 -1.21
N ASN A 140 4.58 2.50 -0.48
CA ASN A 140 5.43 2.78 0.66
C ASN A 140 4.87 2.22 1.98
N LEU A 141 3.59 1.79 2.00
CA LEU A 141 2.90 1.36 3.23
C LEU A 141 3.60 0.17 3.91
N GLY A 142 4.22 -0.74 3.16
CA GLY A 142 5.01 -1.83 3.74
C GLY A 142 6.20 -1.35 4.56
N CYS A 143 6.91 -0.35 4.04
CA CYS A 143 8.05 0.27 4.71
C CYS A 143 7.61 1.01 5.98
N VAL A 144 6.48 1.73 5.88
CA VAL A 144 5.83 2.41 7.00
C VAL A 144 5.45 1.43 8.11
N LEU A 145 4.81 0.32 7.76
CA LEU A 145 4.42 -0.72 8.70
C LEU A 145 5.63 -1.44 9.30
N ALA A 146 6.70 -1.66 8.52
CA ALA A 146 7.93 -2.25 9.03
C ALA A 146 8.59 -1.37 10.10
N LEU A 147 8.57 -0.05 9.93
CA LEU A 147 9.05 0.87 10.95
C LEU A 147 8.15 0.86 12.19
N LEU A 148 6.82 0.92 12.01
CA LEU A 148 5.84 0.94 13.10
C LEU A 148 5.83 -0.38 13.91
N GLY A 149 6.04 -1.52 13.26
CA GLY A 149 6.10 -2.86 13.87
C GLY A 149 7.47 -3.27 14.42
N SER A 150 8.50 -2.45 14.22
CA SER A 150 9.85 -2.71 14.74
C SER A 150 9.91 -2.44 16.26
N LYS A 151 10.59 -3.30 17.02
CA LYS A 151 10.91 -3.11 18.44
C LYS A 151 12.33 -2.58 18.66
N SER A 152 13.17 -2.52 17.63
CA SER A 152 14.54 -2.01 17.72
C SER A 152 14.58 -0.56 18.21
N LYS A 153 15.49 -0.29 19.15
CA LYS A 153 15.67 1.05 19.76
C LYS A 153 16.12 2.10 18.74
N GLN A 154 16.85 1.70 17.70
CA GLN A 154 17.36 2.62 16.69
C GLN A 154 16.24 3.32 15.90
N PHE A 155 15.08 2.68 15.78
CA PHE A 155 13.91 3.21 15.06
C PHE A 155 12.88 3.87 15.99
N ALA A 156 13.17 4.00 17.29
CA ALA A 156 12.26 4.66 18.22
C ALA A 156 11.87 6.09 17.81
N PRO A 157 12.78 6.94 17.25
CA PRO A 157 12.38 8.26 16.75
C PRO A 157 11.38 8.19 15.59
N HIS A 158 11.56 7.22 14.68
CA HIS A 158 10.65 7.00 13.55
C HIS A 158 9.27 6.54 14.02
N ARG A 159 9.22 5.58 14.96
CA ARG A 159 7.94 5.14 15.56
C ARG A 159 7.20 6.23 16.30
N ARG A 160 7.93 7.06 17.06
CA ARG A 160 7.34 8.20 17.77
C ARG A 160 6.70 9.19 16.81
N TRP A 161 7.37 9.50 15.70
CA TRP A 161 6.78 10.35 14.66
C TRP A 161 5.58 9.64 14.01
N LEU A 162 5.68 8.35 13.76
CA LEU A 162 4.61 7.60 13.11
C LEU A 162 3.33 7.53 13.92
N ARG A 163 3.46 7.40 15.23
CA ARG A 163 2.33 7.40 16.16
C ARG A 163 1.36 8.56 15.92
N THR A 164 1.86 9.77 15.61
CA THR A 164 1.03 10.96 15.40
C THR A 164 0.59 11.19 13.95
N HIS A 165 1.21 10.52 12.97
CA HIS A 165 1.03 10.82 11.55
C HIS A 165 0.51 9.65 10.71
N PHE A 166 0.59 8.42 11.23
CA PHE A 166 0.26 7.21 10.48
C PHE A 166 -1.21 7.15 10.06
N LEU A 167 -2.14 7.55 10.92
CA LEU A 167 -3.57 7.50 10.60
C LEU A 167 -3.92 8.38 9.39
N ASN A 168 -3.45 9.63 9.37
CA ASN A 168 -3.66 10.53 8.23
C ASN A 168 -3.03 9.99 6.95
N TYR A 169 -1.81 9.44 7.05
CA TYR A 169 -1.15 8.78 5.94
C TYR A 169 -1.99 7.62 5.41
N LEU A 170 -2.50 6.76 6.29
CA LEU A 170 -3.33 5.61 5.94
C LEU A 170 -4.65 6.04 5.28
N ILE A 171 -5.31 7.08 5.80
CA ILE A 171 -6.53 7.65 5.21
C ILE A 171 -6.24 8.09 3.77
N LEU A 172 -5.20 8.90 3.56
CA LEU A 172 -4.83 9.40 2.22
C LEU A 172 -4.47 8.27 1.26
N VAL A 173 -3.70 7.27 1.72
CA VAL A 173 -3.45 6.05 0.93
C VAL A 173 -4.76 5.39 0.54
N CYS A 174 -5.73 5.30 1.45
CA CYS A 174 -7.04 4.70 1.19
C CYS A 174 -7.96 5.59 0.34
N MET A 175 -7.62 6.83 0.03
CA MET A 175 -8.41 7.67 -0.89
C MET A 175 -8.08 7.38 -2.37
N ALA A 176 -6.83 7.03 -2.67
CA ALA A 176 -6.37 6.78 -4.03
C ALA A 176 -6.52 5.30 -4.47
N GLU A 177 -6.55 5.08 -5.78
CA GLU A 177 -6.50 3.73 -6.34
C GLU A 177 -5.14 3.06 -6.10
N PRO A 178 -5.10 1.73 -5.87
CA PRO A 178 -6.24 0.80 -5.80
C PRO A 178 -6.82 0.65 -4.38
N MET A 179 -6.25 1.34 -3.38
CA MET A 179 -6.56 1.10 -1.96
C MET A 179 -7.96 1.57 -1.57
N CYS A 180 -8.53 2.54 -2.27
CA CYS A 180 -9.91 2.97 -2.06
C CYS A 180 -10.93 1.82 -2.16
N PHE A 181 -10.69 0.84 -3.02
CA PHE A 181 -11.57 -0.32 -3.17
C PHE A 181 -11.38 -1.39 -2.09
N VAL A 182 -10.23 -1.39 -1.41
CA VAL A 182 -9.89 -2.39 -0.38
C VAL A 182 -9.72 -1.77 1.02
N ARG A 183 -10.18 -0.53 1.22
CA ARG A 183 -10.04 0.19 2.50
C ARG A 183 -10.60 -0.58 3.69
N ALA A 184 -11.77 -1.23 3.53
CA ALA A 184 -12.40 -2.01 4.60
C ALA A 184 -11.55 -3.23 5.01
N PRO A 185 -11.22 -4.17 4.11
CA PRO A 185 -10.40 -5.33 4.49
C PRO A 185 -8.97 -4.95 4.91
N LEU A 186 -8.38 -3.88 4.34
CA LEU A 186 -7.10 -3.36 4.80
C LEU A 186 -7.19 -2.85 6.24
N TYR A 187 -8.14 -1.97 6.51
CA TYR A 187 -8.34 -1.41 7.85
C TYR A 187 -8.63 -2.50 8.89
N GLU A 188 -9.54 -3.43 8.59
CA GLU A 188 -9.86 -4.53 9.51
C GLU A 188 -8.63 -5.40 9.84
N LEU A 189 -7.74 -5.63 8.86
CA LEU A 189 -6.50 -6.36 9.08
C LEU A 189 -5.56 -5.56 9.99
N LEU A 190 -5.35 -4.27 9.69
CA LEU A 190 -4.51 -3.38 10.49
C LEU A 190 -5.06 -3.20 11.90
N HIS A 191 -6.37 -3.07 12.06
CA HIS A 191 -7.00 -2.94 13.37
C HIS A 191 -6.85 -4.21 14.20
N LYS A 192 -6.93 -5.41 13.60
CA LYS A 192 -6.62 -6.65 14.31
C LYS A 192 -5.14 -6.78 14.69
N LEU A 193 -4.23 -6.19 13.92
CA LEU A 193 -2.81 -6.09 14.28
C LEU A 193 -2.60 -5.12 15.44
N TYR A 194 -3.29 -3.96 15.40
CA TYR A 194 -3.28 -2.94 16.43
C TYR A 194 -3.76 -3.51 17.78
N LEU A 195 -4.91 -4.18 17.81
CA LEU A 195 -5.47 -4.81 19.03
C LEU A 195 -4.60 -5.93 19.62
N ARG A 196 -3.60 -6.41 18.87
CA ARG A 196 -2.65 -7.45 19.31
C ARG A 196 -1.28 -6.89 19.64
N ASP A 197 -1.13 -5.56 19.67
CA ASP A 197 0.13 -4.86 19.93
C ASP A 197 1.28 -5.28 18.98
N PHE A 198 0.92 -5.65 17.74
CA PHE A 198 1.92 -6.01 16.73
C PHE A 198 2.59 -4.81 16.07
N PHE A 199 2.07 -3.60 16.30
CA PHE A 199 2.78 -2.37 15.99
C PHE A 199 2.51 -1.30 17.06
N GLU A 200 3.35 -0.27 17.09
CA GLU A 200 3.30 0.82 18.09
C GLU A 200 1.93 1.48 18.18
N HIS A 201 1.54 1.96 19.36
CA HIS A 201 0.33 2.75 19.52
C HIS A 201 0.28 3.93 18.54
N VAL A 202 -0.90 4.18 17.96
CA VAL A 202 -1.18 5.26 17.02
C VAL A 202 -2.24 6.15 17.62
N ASP A 203 -1.98 7.45 17.65
CA ASP A 203 -2.90 8.43 18.22
C ASP A 203 -4.19 8.48 17.38
N ASP A 204 -5.31 8.67 18.06
CA ASP A 204 -6.66 8.74 17.46
C ASP A 204 -7.05 7.53 16.60
N TRP A 205 -6.44 6.36 16.83
CA TRP A 205 -6.77 5.14 16.09
C TRP A 205 -8.28 4.82 16.18
N PRO A 206 -9.01 4.68 15.06
CA PRO A 206 -10.45 4.48 15.12
C PRO A 206 -10.84 3.17 15.82
N SER A 207 -11.97 3.15 16.50
CA SER A 207 -12.43 1.97 17.25
C SER A 207 -12.80 0.79 16.34
N ASP A 208 -13.23 1.08 15.12
CA ASP A 208 -13.73 0.11 14.14
C ASP A 208 -13.72 0.71 12.73
N PHE A 209 -14.20 -0.05 11.75
CA PHE A 209 -14.24 0.41 10.36
C PHE A 209 -15.26 1.53 10.13
N ALA A 210 -16.35 1.60 10.91
CA ALA A 210 -17.34 2.66 10.75
C ALA A 210 -16.74 4.01 11.17
N ALA A 211 -16.01 4.06 12.28
CA ALA A 211 -15.25 5.23 12.71
C ALA A 211 -14.17 5.63 11.69
N PHE A 212 -13.40 4.65 11.16
CA PHE A 212 -12.43 4.92 10.10
C PHE A 212 -13.09 5.48 8.83
N LYS A 213 -14.26 4.94 8.45
CA LYS A 213 -15.04 5.42 7.30
C LYS A 213 -15.47 6.87 7.48
N GLN A 214 -15.87 7.28 8.68
CA GLN A 214 -16.19 8.69 8.97
C GLN A 214 -14.99 9.60 8.76
N CYS A 215 -13.78 9.16 9.15
CA CYS A 215 -12.54 9.91 8.86
C CYS A 215 -12.31 10.03 7.34
N CYS A 216 -12.52 8.96 6.57
CA CYS A 216 -12.44 9.02 5.11
C CYS A 216 -13.51 9.94 4.49
N GLU A 217 -14.74 9.96 5.03
CA GLU A 217 -15.83 10.83 4.57
C GLU A 217 -15.55 12.30 4.90
N ALA A 218 -14.93 12.59 6.04
CA ALA A 218 -14.40 13.93 6.33
C ALA A 218 -13.34 14.33 5.30
N MET A 219 -12.41 13.43 4.98
CA MET A 219 -11.40 13.67 3.96
C MET A 219 -12.02 13.89 2.57
N GLU A 220 -13.09 13.17 2.22
CA GLU A 220 -13.82 13.36 0.96
C GLU A 220 -14.42 14.76 0.85
N ARG A 221 -14.98 15.31 1.95
CA ARG A 221 -15.46 16.69 1.98
C ARG A 221 -14.34 17.71 1.74
N CYS A 222 -13.15 17.47 2.29
CA CYS A 222 -11.96 18.27 1.96
C CYS A 222 -11.66 18.20 0.45
N GLY A 223 -11.72 17.00 -0.13
CA GLY A 223 -11.52 16.78 -1.55
C GLY A 223 -12.57 17.48 -2.43
N GLU A 224 -13.84 17.48 -2.03
CA GLU A 224 -14.91 18.23 -2.70
C GLU A 224 -14.65 19.73 -2.70
N TRP A 225 -14.24 20.28 -1.56
CA TRP A 225 -13.85 21.68 -1.45
C TRP A 225 -12.68 22.01 -2.38
N MET A 226 -11.63 21.17 -2.41
CA MET A 226 -10.47 21.35 -3.30
C MET A 226 -10.84 21.23 -4.78
N ARG A 227 -11.74 20.30 -5.13
CA ARG A 227 -12.30 20.16 -6.48
C ARG A 227 -13.09 21.41 -6.89
N GLY A 228 -13.84 22.01 -5.96
CA GLY A 228 -14.56 23.27 -6.18
C GLY A 228 -13.64 24.47 -6.49
N HIS A 229 -12.35 24.36 -6.19
CA HIS A 229 -11.32 25.34 -6.51
C HIS A 229 -10.40 24.91 -7.66
N ASP A 230 -10.70 23.81 -8.37
CA ASP A 230 -9.88 23.25 -9.44
C ASP A 230 -8.44 22.87 -9.01
N TRP A 231 -8.21 22.61 -7.72
CA TRP A 231 -6.88 22.22 -7.21
C TRP A 231 -6.55 20.76 -7.49
N ILE A 232 -7.58 19.91 -7.56
CA ILE A 232 -7.47 18.48 -7.85
C ILE A 232 -8.62 18.07 -8.77
N ALA A 233 -8.41 17.08 -9.63
CA ALA A 233 -9.46 16.49 -10.46
C ALA A 233 -10.17 15.31 -9.75
N GLY A 234 -9.49 14.68 -8.81
CA GLY A 234 -9.95 13.52 -8.06
C GLY A 234 -8.86 13.01 -7.13
N TRP A 235 -9.10 11.88 -6.47
CA TRP A 235 -8.12 11.26 -5.59
C TRP A 235 -7.07 10.48 -6.37
N ASP A 236 -5.89 11.07 -6.47
CA ASP A 236 -4.69 10.44 -6.98
C ASP A 236 -3.49 10.73 -6.07
N LEU A 237 -2.30 10.28 -6.46
CA LEU A 237 -1.09 10.52 -5.69
C LEU A 237 -0.79 12.02 -5.53
N HIS A 238 -1.11 12.85 -6.54
CA HIS A 238 -0.91 14.29 -6.47
C HIS A 238 -1.83 14.92 -5.41
N ALA A 239 -3.13 14.62 -5.43
CA ALA A 239 -4.11 15.09 -4.46
C ALA A 239 -3.73 14.68 -3.02
N CYS A 240 -3.35 13.42 -2.83
CA CYS A 240 -2.91 12.92 -1.53
C CYS A 240 -1.63 13.61 -1.03
N THR A 241 -0.66 13.86 -1.92
CA THR A 241 0.59 14.58 -1.60
C THR A 241 0.31 16.04 -1.26
N LEU A 242 -0.57 16.70 -2.01
CA LEU A 242 -1.00 18.06 -1.76
C LEU A 242 -1.61 18.19 -0.36
N LEU A 243 -2.53 17.32 0.01
CA LEU A 243 -3.14 17.33 1.34
C LEU A 243 -2.16 17.04 2.47
N GLN A 244 -1.27 16.07 2.25
CA GLN A 244 -0.23 15.70 3.21
C GLN A 244 0.71 16.88 3.52
N LEU A 245 1.04 17.69 2.51
CA LEU A 245 1.97 18.83 2.64
C LEU A 245 1.29 20.14 3.03
N TYR A 246 0.04 20.36 2.60
CA TYR A 246 -0.68 21.61 2.84
C TYR A 246 -1.38 21.64 4.20
N ARG A 247 -1.87 20.49 4.70
CA ARG A 247 -2.71 20.37 5.92
C ARG A 247 -3.73 21.50 6.06
N PRO A 248 -4.82 21.48 5.28
CA PRO A 248 -5.78 22.58 5.19
C PRO A 248 -6.64 22.80 6.44
N ASP A 249 -6.48 22.00 7.51
CA ASP A 249 -7.33 22.06 8.72
C ASP A 249 -7.53 23.49 9.26
N GLN A 250 -6.53 24.38 9.16
CA GLN A 250 -6.70 25.78 9.61
C GLN A 250 -7.50 26.68 8.65
N GLU A 251 -7.43 26.43 7.34
CA GLU A 251 -8.11 27.25 6.33
C GLU A 251 -9.52 26.71 6.05
N MET A 252 -9.69 25.38 6.00
CA MET A 252 -10.98 24.73 5.85
C MET A 252 -11.89 25.01 7.05
N LEU A 253 -11.41 24.91 8.30
CA LEU A 253 -12.21 25.28 9.48
C LEU A 253 -12.58 26.77 9.48
N ARG A 254 -11.71 27.64 8.95
CA ARG A 254 -12.02 29.06 8.75
C ARG A 254 -13.11 29.28 7.72
N GLN A 255 -13.09 28.55 6.61
CA GLN A 255 -14.03 28.71 5.50
C GLN A 255 -15.37 28.00 5.77
N GLU A 256 -15.39 26.79 6.35
CA GLU A 256 -16.61 26.12 6.81
C GLU A 256 -17.38 26.97 7.83
N ALA A 257 -16.69 27.71 8.71
CA ALA A 257 -17.31 28.68 9.62
C ALA A 257 -17.90 29.91 8.91
N LEU A 258 -17.48 30.20 7.67
CA LEU A 258 -17.91 31.35 6.87
C LEU A 258 -18.99 31.00 5.83
N THR A 259 -19.12 29.73 5.42
CA THR A 259 -20.09 29.31 4.38
C THR A 259 -21.30 28.58 4.95
N LEU A 260 -22.41 29.32 5.05
CA LEU A 260 -23.78 28.78 5.16
C LEU A 260 -24.66 29.12 3.93
N ALA A 261 -24.15 29.73 2.84
CA ALA A 261 -25.04 30.12 1.72
C ALA A 261 -24.43 30.42 0.32
N ARG A 262 -23.13 30.29 0.05
CA ARG A 262 -22.56 30.65 -1.27
C ARG A 262 -21.39 29.74 -1.68
N PRO A 263 -21.16 29.48 -2.99
CA PRO A 263 -19.91 28.89 -3.44
C PRO A 263 -18.74 29.78 -3.00
N PRO A 264 -17.69 29.21 -2.39
CA PRO A 264 -16.55 29.98 -1.90
C PRO A 264 -15.87 30.72 -3.06
N PRO A 265 -15.32 31.94 -2.82
CA PRO A 265 -14.57 32.66 -3.85
C PRO A 265 -13.39 31.80 -4.33
N PRO A 266 -13.00 31.88 -5.62
CA PRO A 266 -11.87 31.11 -6.13
C PRO A 266 -10.60 31.47 -5.34
N VAL A 267 -10.07 30.49 -4.61
CA VAL A 267 -8.78 30.61 -3.92
C VAL A 267 -7.75 29.94 -4.81
N GLU A 268 -6.74 30.68 -5.25
CA GLU A 268 -5.62 30.09 -5.99
C GLU A 268 -4.75 29.24 -5.06
N LEU A 269 -4.32 28.07 -5.54
CA LEU A 269 -3.36 27.25 -4.81
C LEU A 269 -2.03 28.03 -4.73
N PRO A 270 -1.48 28.28 -3.53
CA PRO A 270 -0.25 29.05 -3.42
C PRO A 270 0.90 28.39 -4.20
N SER A 271 1.57 29.15 -5.06
CA SER A 271 2.60 28.64 -5.98
C SER A 271 3.77 27.93 -5.29
N TRP A 272 4.07 28.28 -4.04
CA TRP A 272 5.10 27.59 -3.25
C TRP A 272 4.67 26.18 -2.82
N ILE A 273 3.37 25.93 -2.67
CA ILE A 273 2.84 24.60 -2.35
C ILE A 273 2.85 23.73 -3.58
N ALA A 274 2.34 24.23 -4.71
CA ALA A 274 2.41 23.52 -5.99
C ALA A 274 3.84 23.05 -6.28
N ARG A 275 4.83 23.95 -6.12
CA ARG A 275 6.25 23.59 -6.27
C ARG A 275 6.74 22.53 -5.28
N LYS A 276 6.27 22.56 -4.03
CA LYS A 276 6.62 21.53 -3.03
C LYS A 276 6.00 20.18 -3.36
N VAL A 277 4.77 20.16 -3.85
CA VAL A 277 4.09 18.93 -4.30
C VAL A 277 4.84 18.33 -5.48
N GLU A 278 5.14 19.11 -6.51
CA GLU A 278 5.92 18.63 -7.66
C GLU A 278 7.30 18.10 -7.26
N ALA A 279 8.02 18.83 -6.40
CA ALA A 279 9.31 18.35 -5.89
C ALA A 279 9.19 17.02 -5.12
N ALA A 280 8.16 16.87 -4.27
CA ALA A 280 7.92 15.64 -3.54
C ALA A 280 7.54 14.47 -4.46
N LEU A 281 6.75 14.72 -5.51
CA LEU A 281 6.39 13.72 -6.51
C LEU A 281 7.60 13.32 -7.37
N GLU A 282 8.44 14.28 -7.76
CA GLU A 282 9.70 13.99 -8.47
C GLU A 282 10.63 13.13 -7.62
N ASP A 283 10.82 13.50 -6.35
CA ASP A 283 11.62 12.71 -5.41
C ASP A 283 11.03 11.31 -5.25
N HIS A 284 9.72 11.17 -5.00
CA HIS A 284 9.05 9.86 -4.89
C HIS A 284 9.23 8.99 -6.14
N ARG A 285 9.20 9.58 -7.35
CA ARG A 285 9.45 8.84 -8.60
C ARG A 285 10.89 8.35 -8.69
N ARG A 286 11.85 9.12 -8.18
CA ARG A 286 13.28 8.74 -8.09
C ARG A 286 13.52 7.71 -6.98
N ASP A 287 12.75 7.81 -5.90
CA ASP A 287 12.93 7.06 -4.66
C ASP A 287 11.91 5.95 -4.52
N ARG A 288 12.13 4.88 -5.27
CA ARG A 288 11.40 3.65 -5.00
C ARG A 288 12.03 2.97 -3.80
N PHE A 289 11.28 2.90 -2.72
CA PHE A 289 11.70 2.20 -1.51
C PHE A 289 11.45 0.70 -1.66
N VAL A 290 12.42 -0.09 -1.21
CA VAL A 290 12.36 -1.55 -1.20
C VAL A 290 12.85 -2.05 0.15
N MET A 291 12.27 -3.15 0.62
CA MET A 291 12.79 -3.91 1.76
C MET A 291 13.54 -5.11 1.20
N GLY A 292 14.74 -5.38 1.69
CA GLY A 292 15.51 -6.53 1.22
C GLY A 292 14.75 -7.83 1.47
N GLU A 293 14.62 -8.66 0.44
CA GLU A 293 14.30 -10.08 0.61
C GLU A 293 15.51 -10.79 1.21
N TRP A 294 15.24 -11.79 2.05
CA TRP A 294 16.30 -12.67 2.52
C TRP A 294 16.87 -13.43 1.31
N PRO A 295 18.19 -13.53 1.10
CA PRO A 295 18.71 -14.59 0.24
C PRO A 295 18.29 -15.92 0.85
N ASP A 296 17.48 -16.70 0.13
CA ASP A 296 16.96 -18.00 0.55
C ASP A 296 18.07 -18.83 1.26
N VAL A 297 18.04 -18.91 2.59
CA VAL A 297 19.08 -19.62 3.37
C VAL A 297 18.97 -21.13 3.16
N SER A 298 17.94 -21.59 2.45
CA SER A 298 17.81 -22.94 1.93
C SER A 298 18.80 -23.25 0.79
N ALA A 299 19.50 -22.25 0.23
CA ALA A 299 20.57 -22.45 -0.74
C ALA A 299 21.99 -22.48 -0.12
N ALA A 300 22.12 -22.36 1.20
CA ALA A 300 23.40 -22.49 1.90
C ALA A 300 23.64 -23.95 2.34
N SER A 301 23.70 -24.88 1.39
CA SER A 301 24.26 -26.22 1.63
C SER A 301 25.21 -26.60 0.50
N ALA A 302 26.45 -26.12 0.61
CA ALA A 302 27.67 -26.81 0.21
C ALA A 302 28.85 -25.86 0.40
N THR A 303 29.27 -25.66 1.65
CA THR A 303 30.69 -25.39 1.88
C THR A 303 31.15 -26.48 2.82
N GLU A 304 31.86 -27.46 2.27
CA GLU A 304 32.60 -28.44 3.05
C GLU A 304 33.51 -27.71 4.04
N PRO A 305 33.69 -28.24 5.26
CA PRO A 305 34.59 -27.64 6.22
C PRO A 305 36.03 -27.77 5.71
N ALA A 306 36.73 -26.65 5.65
CA ALA A 306 38.17 -26.61 5.46
C ALA A 306 38.87 -27.36 6.61
N PRO A 307 39.77 -28.32 6.34
CA PRO A 307 40.76 -28.72 7.30
C PRO A 307 41.94 -27.75 7.24
N VAL A 308 42.21 -27.15 8.39
CA VAL A 308 43.40 -26.36 8.70
C VAL A 308 44.60 -27.30 8.90
N ALA A 309 45.77 -26.76 8.59
CA ALA A 309 47.09 -27.06 9.18
C ALA A 309 48.09 -27.87 8.33
N THR A 310 49.02 -27.09 7.76
CA THR A 310 50.48 -27.23 7.90
C THR A 310 51.15 -28.58 7.65
N GLY A 311 52.10 -28.57 6.71
CA GLY A 311 53.47 -28.94 7.07
C GLY A 311 54.15 -29.98 6.18
N PHE A 312 55.32 -29.56 5.72
CA PHE A 312 56.52 -30.34 5.42
C PHE A 312 56.67 -31.03 4.05
N SER A 313 57.62 -30.44 3.33
CA SER A 313 58.52 -30.97 2.29
C SER A 313 57.96 -31.27 0.91
#